data_AF-A0A7X3QKD6-F1
#
_entry.id   AF-A0A7X3QKD6-F1
#
_cell.length_a   1.000
_cell.length_b   1.000
_cell.length_c   1.000
_cell.angle_alpha   90.00
_cell.angle_beta   90.00
_cell.angle_gamma   90.00
#
_symmetry.space_group_name_H-M   'P 1'
#
loop_
_entity.id
_entity.type
_entity.pdbx_description
1 polymer ?
#
loop_
_entity_poly.entity_id
_entity_poly.type
_entity_poly.pdbx_seq_one_letter_code
_entity_poly.pdbx_strand_id
1 'polypeptide(L)'
;MKIASITLRNFRCFGDSPTTVELAEDITALVGANGSGKTALLIALTRLFGTTQNMRTIRRSDFHAPLGAATDDPSAVELSIEVILIFPELTGSGEASDSVAPAFNHMIVDSPGGDPFCRLKLEARWTDDGTIEGHVDQDLYWILTAEESVPDDRKLRVTPNDRGRIQVYYIPANRDPAPEFRSAARNSAGRLVRAISWVQGTRDTVQSASEKIGDTLGSELAVIAINRLLQERWDELRDDYASTNAALRFGGAGFDEIVRDVGVIFSYANGSESDLAGLSEGQQSLIFMALV
;
A
#
# COMPACT_ATOMS: atom_id res chain seq x y z
N MET A 1 11.42 -10.76 -10.73
CA MET A 1 11.68 -9.94 -9.51
C MET A 1 11.18 -10.63 -8.24
N LYS A 2 12.07 -10.87 -7.24
CA LYS A 2 11.78 -11.49 -5.94
C LYS A 2 12.58 -10.82 -4.81
N ILE A 3 12.13 -10.90 -3.56
CA ILE A 3 12.90 -10.43 -2.39
C ILE A 3 13.83 -11.57 -1.95
N ALA A 4 15.14 -11.39 -2.11
CA ALA A 4 16.14 -12.39 -1.73
C ALA A 4 16.46 -12.35 -0.23
N SER A 5 16.62 -11.15 0.32
CA SER A 5 16.97 -10.98 1.72
C SER A 5 16.40 -9.70 2.30
N ILE A 6 16.32 -9.67 3.63
CA ILE A 6 15.93 -8.50 4.41
C ILE A 6 16.92 -8.30 5.55
N THR A 7 17.40 -7.07 5.72
CA THR A 7 18.30 -6.66 6.80
C THR A 7 17.61 -5.65 7.70
N LEU A 8 17.63 -5.92 9.01
CA LEU A 8 16.96 -5.12 10.03
C LEU A 8 17.96 -4.52 11.01
N ARG A 9 17.82 -3.23 11.30
CA ARG A 9 18.58 -2.52 12.33
C ARG A 9 17.65 -1.61 13.14
N ASN A 10 17.77 -1.65 14.46
CA ASN A 10 16.96 -0.91 15.43
C ASN A 10 15.45 -1.05 15.21
N PHE A 11 15.02 -2.21 14.74
CA PHE A 11 13.62 -2.50 14.44
C PHE A 11 13.05 -3.49 15.45
N ARG A 12 12.18 -3.03 16.35
CA ARG A 12 11.49 -3.83 17.38
C ARG A 12 12.44 -4.65 18.25
N CYS A 13 12.52 -5.97 18.04
CA CYS A 13 13.41 -6.85 18.80
C CYS A 13 14.83 -6.93 18.19
N PHE A 14 15.05 -6.40 16.99
CA PHE A 14 16.36 -6.31 16.36
C PHE A 14 17.06 -5.04 16.83
N GLY A 15 18.21 -5.21 17.48
CA GLY A 15 19.01 -4.10 18.02
C GLY A 15 19.81 -3.35 16.95
N ASP A 16 20.83 -2.63 17.41
CA ASP A 16 21.64 -1.76 16.54
C ASP A 16 22.55 -2.52 15.58
N SER A 17 22.92 -3.76 15.91
CA SER A 17 23.62 -4.65 15.00
C SER A 17 22.70 -5.14 13.88
N PRO A 18 23.00 -4.83 12.60
CA PRO A 18 22.19 -5.29 11.47
C PRO A 18 22.05 -6.81 11.47
N THR A 19 20.83 -7.30 11.27
CA THR A 19 20.53 -8.73 11.17
C THR A 19 19.90 -9.02 9.81
N THR A 20 20.59 -9.82 9.00
CA THR A 20 20.13 -10.25 7.68
C THR A 20 19.44 -11.61 7.75
N VAL A 21 18.30 -11.71 7.08
CA VAL A 21 17.55 -12.96 6.92
C VAL A 21 17.36 -13.21 5.42
N GLU A 22 17.86 -14.34 4.95
CA GLU A 22 17.65 -14.83 3.60
C GLU A 22 16.23 -15.41 3.47
N LEU A 23 15.58 -15.11 2.36
CA LEU A 23 14.26 -15.61 2.01
C LEU A 23 14.40 -16.64 0.88
N ALA A 24 13.72 -17.77 1.03
CA ALA A 24 13.64 -18.77 -0.01
C ALA A 24 12.80 -18.28 -1.19
N GLU A 25 13.07 -18.86 -2.36
CA GLU A 25 12.52 -18.41 -3.64
C GLU A 25 10.98 -18.46 -3.71
N ASP A 26 10.36 -19.50 -3.13
CA ASP A 26 8.91 -19.73 -3.22
C ASP A 26 8.23 -19.64 -1.85
N ILE A 27 8.72 -20.42 -0.87
CA ILE A 27 8.11 -20.52 0.46
C ILE A 27 9.19 -20.39 1.53
N THR A 28 9.08 -19.35 2.36
CA THR A 28 9.92 -19.17 3.54
C THR A 28 9.14 -19.52 4.81
N ALA A 29 9.60 -20.52 5.56
CA ALA A 29 9.02 -20.89 6.85
C ALA A 29 9.86 -20.34 8.01
N LEU A 30 9.27 -19.50 8.85
CA LEU A 30 9.91 -18.91 10.02
C LEU A 30 9.60 -19.73 11.28
N VAL A 31 10.60 -20.40 11.85
CA VAL A 31 10.46 -21.24 13.05
C VAL A 31 11.36 -20.73 14.17
N GLY A 32 10.84 -20.69 15.41
CA GLY A 32 11.59 -20.25 16.58
C GLY A 32 10.70 -19.97 17.79
N ALA A 33 11.28 -19.71 18.95
CA ALA A 33 10.55 -19.41 20.18
C ALA A 33 9.73 -18.10 20.10
N ASN A 34 8.76 -17.92 20.99
CA ASN A 34 8.03 -16.65 21.10
C ASN A 34 9.02 -15.51 21.41
N GLY A 35 8.85 -14.37 20.74
CA GLY A 35 9.77 -13.24 20.87
C GLY A 35 11.04 -13.32 20.01
N SER A 36 11.28 -14.40 19.27
CA SER A 36 12.47 -14.56 18.42
C SER A 36 12.51 -13.71 17.14
N GLY A 37 11.63 -12.72 17.01
CA GLY A 37 11.60 -11.79 15.86
C GLY A 37 10.84 -12.21 14.61
N LYS A 38 10.21 -13.40 14.56
CA LYS A 38 9.42 -13.85 13.40
C LYS A 38 8.35 -12.84 12.98
N THR A 39 7.52 -12.41 13.92
CA THR A 39 6.45 -11.43 13.67
C THR A 39 7.02 -10.06 13.31
N ALA A 40 8.17 -9.68 13.89
CA ALA A 40 8.83 -8.43 13.54
C ALA A 40 9.33 -8.46 12.08
N LEU A 41 9.88 -9.56 11.59
CA LEU A 41 10.27 -9.73 10.19
C LEU A 41 9.09 -9.53 9.23
N LEU A 42 7.95 -10.18 9.51
CA LEU A 42 6.73 -10.04 8.69
C LEU A 42 6.20 -8.60 8.69
N ILE A 43 6.28 -7.92 9.83
CA ILE A 43 5.85 -6.54 9.94
C ILE A 43 6.82 -5.61 9.22
N ALA A 44 8.14 -5.87 9.24
CA ALA A 44 9.11 -5.09 8.47
C ALA A 44 8.82 -5.13 6.96
N LEU A 45 8.53 -6.32 6.41
CA LEU A 45 8.06 -6.47 5.02
C LEU A 45 6.76 -5.70 4.76
N THR A 46 5.86 -5.68 5.74
CA THR A 46 4.61 -4.91 5.67
C THR A 46 4.87 -3.39 5.69
N ARG A 47 5.87 -2.92 6.47
CA ARG A 47 6.31 -1.52 6.47
C ARG A 47 6.88 -1.11 5.13
N LEU A 48 7.60 -2.00 4.45
CA LEU A 48 8.11 -1.74 3.10
C LEU A 48 7.01 -1.75 2.04
N PHE A 49 6.18 -2.79 1.99
CA PHE A 49 5.36 -3.07 0.80
C PHE A 49 3.87 -3.35 1.09
N GLY A 50 3.38 -3.06 2.30
CA GLY A 50 1.97 -3.26 2.65
C GLY A 50 1.01 -2.58 1.67
N THR A 51 -0.22 -3.05 1.55
CA THR A 51 -1.16 -2.52 0.52
C THR A 51 -1.76 -1.17 0.89
N THR A 52 -1.76 -0.80 2.16
CA THR A 52 -2.30 0.47 2.67
C THR A 52 -1.21 1.38 3.22
N GLN A 53 -1.47 2.68 3.29
CA GLN A 53 -0.55 3.63 3.91
C GLN A 53 -0.29 3.29 5.39
N ASN A 54 -1.33 2.95 6.13
CA ASN A 54 -1.20 2.59 7.56
C ASN A 54 -0.30 1.36 7.79
N MET A 55 -0.34 0.38 6.88
CA MET A 55 0.58 -0.76 6.91
C MET A 55 2.02 -0.32 6.64
N ARG A 56 2.24 0.71 5.83
CA ARG A 56 3.55 1.26 5.45
C ARG A 56 4.13 2.29 6.43
N THR A 57 3.35 2.79 7.38
CA THR A 57 3.76 3.83 8.33
C THR A 57 4.52 3.24 9.51
N ILE A 58 5.81 3.57 9.64
CA ILE A 58 6.62 3.32 10.84
C ILE A 58 6.02 4.07 12.02
N ARG A 59 5.97 3.41 13.17
CA ARG A 59 5.46 3.96 14.42
C ARG A 59 6.55 3.97 15.48
N ARG A 60 6.35 4.75 16.56
CA ARG A 60 7.25 4.74 17.72
C ARG A 60 7.55 3.33 18.25
N SER A 61 6.54 2.44 18.25
CA SER A 61 6.67 1.04 18.68
C SER A 61 7.45 0.14 17.73
N ASP A 62 7.80 0.61 16.53
CA ASP A 62 8.67 -0.11 15.60
C ASP A 62 10.16 0.11 15.89
N PHE A 63 10.53 1.14 16.65
CA PHE A 63 11.91 1.39 17.07
C PHE A 63 12.31 0.42 18.20
N HIS A 64 13.54 -0.10 18.12
CA HIS A 64 14.10 -0.93 19.19
C HIS A 64 14.24 -0.12 20.48
N ALA A 65 13.83 -0.72 21.59
CA ALA A 65 14.02 -0.17 22.93
C ALA A 65 14.99 -1.08 23.70
N PRO A 66 16.21 -0.63 24.00
CA PRO A 66 17.16 -1.42 24.79
C PRO A 66 16.63 -1.69 26.19
N LEU A 67 16.84 -2.91 26.69
CA LEU A 67 16.49 -3.28 28.06
C LEU A 67 17.25 -2.39 29.06
N GLY A 68 16.52 -1.62 29.87
CA GLY A 68 17.11 -0.76 30.91
C GLY A 68 17.60 0.60 30.43
N ALA A 69 17.36 0.98 29.17
CA ALA A 69 17.51 2.38 28.76
C ALA A 69 16.49 3.22 29.53
N ALA A 70 16.95 4.33 30.13
CA ALA A 70 16.04 5.32 30.69
C ALA A 70 15.11 5.83 29.58
N THR A 71 13.82 5.95 29.87
CA THR A 71 12.82 6.55 28.97
C THR A 71 13.13 8.00 28.57
N ASP A 72 14.14 8.61 29.20
CA ASP A 72 14.48 10.02 29.13
C ASP A 72 15.78 10.32 28.35
N ASP A 73 16.25 9.43 27.48
CA ASP A 73 17.30 9.82 26.51
C ASP A 73 16.64 10.50 25.30
N PRO A 74 16.76 11.84 25.15
CA PRO A 74 16.09 12.61 24.10
C PRO A 74 16.81 12.49 22.75
N SER A 75 17.80 11.59 22.62
CA SER A 75 18.50 11.39 21.36
C SER A 75 17.60 10.76 20.31
N ALA A 76 17.66 11.30 19.09
CA ALA A 76 16.90 10.76 17.97
C ALA A 76 17.30 9.31 17.70
N VAL A 77 16.31 8.42 17.59
CA VAL A 77 16.54 7.00 17.33
C VAL A 77 16.33 6.75 15.84
N GLU A 78 17.32 6.13 15.21
CA GLU A 78 17.26 5.76 13.79
C GLU A 78 17.05 4.25 13.65
N LEU A 79 16.18 3.87 12.73
CA LEU A 79 16.01 2.49 12.29
C LEU A 79 16.17 2.38 10.78
N SER A 80 16.53 1.18 10.33
CA SER A 80 16.54 0.87 8.90
C SER A 80 16.05 -0.54 8.60
N ILE A 81 15.32 -0.66 7.49
CA ILE A 81 14.88 -1.91 6.91
C ILE A 81 15.38 -1.94 5.47
N GLU A 82 16.28 -2.85 5.16
CA GLU A 82 16.87 -2.99 3.84
C GLU A 82 16.44 -4.31 3.20
N VAL A 83 16.22 -4.32 1.88
CA VAL A 83 15.96 -5.54 1.12
C VAL A 83 16.77 -5.59 -0.16
N ILE A 84 17.16 -6.80 -0.53
CA ILE A 84 17.74 -7.12 -1.83
C ILE A 84 16.68 -7.76 -2.71
N LEU A 85 16.51 -7.23 -3.93
CA LEU A 85 15.64 -7.77 -4.95
C LEU A 85 16.47 -8.41 -6.05
N ILE A 86 16.13 -9.66 -6.38
CA ILE A 86 16.77 -10.41 -7.46
C ILE A 86 15.80 -10.66 -8.62
N PHE A 87 16.35 -10.99 -9.77
CA PHE A 87 15.60 -11.20 -11.01
C PHE A 87 16.01 -12.57 -11.59
N PRO A 88 15.41 -13.68 -11.12
CA PRO A 88 15.74 -15.02 -11.62
C PRO A 88 15.64 -15.13 -13.14
N GLU A 89 14.75 -14.35 -13.77
CA GLU A 89 14.60 -14.26 -15.22
C GLU A 89 15.86 -13.73 -15.96
N LEU A 90 16.76 -13.05 -15.26
CA LEU A 90 18.04 -12.56 -15.80
C LEU A 90 19.20 -13.53 -15.54
N THR A 91 18.98 -14.59 -14.75
CA THR A 91 20.00 -15.57 -14.39
C THR A 91 19.93 -16.77 -15.35
N GLY A 92 21.00 -17.03 -16.09
CA GLY A 92 21.14 -18.18 -17.01
C GLY A 92 21.28 -17.82 -18.49
N SER A 93 21.84 -18.74 -19.28
CA SER A 93 22.11 -18.57 -20.72
C SER A 93 20.88 -18.86 -21.61
N GLY A 94 19.69 -18.48 -21.15
CA GLY A 94 18.45 -18.62 -21.93
C GLY A 94 18.35 -17.56 -23.02
N GLU A 95 17.52 -17.82 -24.05
CA GLU A 95 17.21 -16.82 -25.07
C GLU A 95 16.77 -15.51 -24.40
N ALA A 96 17.39 -14.40 -24.79
CA ALA A 96 17.06 -13.08 -24.28
C ALA A 96 15.56 -12.85 -24.40
N SER A 97 14.85 -12.82 -23.27
CA SER A 97 13.44 -12.45 -23.30
C SER A 97 13.33 -11.01 -23.80
N ASP A 98 12.38 -10.73 -24.69
CA ASP A 98 12.15 -9.41 -25.28
C ASP A 98 11.55 -8.40 -24.28
N SER A 99 11.71 -8.66 -22.97
CA SER A 99 11.09 -7.92 -21.88
C SER A 99 12.14 -7.14 -21.08
N VAL A 100 11.89 -5.84 -20.88
CA VAL A 100 12.72 -5.00 -20.01
C VAL A 100 12.36 -5.31 -18.56
N ALA A 101 13.36 -5.71 -17.77
CA ALA A 101 13.16 -6.05 -16.38
C ALA A 101 12.53 -4.88 -15.59
N PRO A 102 11.56 -5.15 -14.70
CA PRO A 102 11.03 -4.13 -13.80
C PRO A 102 12.17 -3.47 -13.02
N ALA A 103 12.16 -2.15 -12.91
CA ALA A 103 13.16 -1.37 -12.17
C ALA A 103 14.59 -1.44 -12.75
N PHE A 104 14.75 -1.74 -14.05
CA PHE A 104 16.05 -1.75 -14.75
C PHE A 104 16.95 -0.54 -14.42
N ASN A 105 16.38 0.67 -14.36
CA ASN A 105 17.12 1.90 -14.07
C ASN A 105 17.71 1.97 -12.64
N HIS A 106 17.35 1.04 -11.76
CA HIS A 106 17.77 0.99 -10.36
C HIS A 106 18.62 -0.24 -10.03
N MET A 107 18.96 -1.05 -11.04
CA MET A 107 19.79 -2.24 -10.88
C MET A 107 21.26 -1.87 -10.67
N ILE A 108 21.93 -2.67 -9.85
CA ILE A 108 23.36 -2.61 -9.58
C ILE A 108 23.98 -3.99 -9.76
N VAL A 109 25.29 -4.01 -10.00
CA VAL A 109 26.09 -5.22 -10.13
C VAL A 109 27.28 -5.07 -9.17
N ASP A 110 27.55 -6.09 -8.38
CA ASP A 110 28.61 -6.07 -7.36
C ASP A 110 30.01 -6.41 -7.92
N SER A 111 30.06 -7.10 -9.05
CA SER A 111 31.28 -7.64 -9.63
C SER A 111 31.15 -7.86 -11.14
N PRO A 112 32.24 -7.79 -11.93
CA PRO A 112 32.18 -8.05 -13.36
C PRO A 112 31.62 -9.45 -13.66
N GLY A 113 30.49 -9.50 -14.38
CA GLY A 113 29.80 -10.75 -14.71
C GLY A 113 28.86 -11.28 -13.62
N GLY A 114 28.69 -10.56 -12.51
CA GLY A 114 27.66 -10.86 -11.51
C GLY A 114 26.26 -10.55 -12.00
N ASP A 115 25.26 -11.18 -11.37
CA ASP A 115 23.86 -10.96 -11.70
C ASP A 115 23.38 -9.59 -11.18
N PRO A 116 22.60 -8.84 -11.98
CA PRO A 116 22.05 -7.58 -11.53
C PRO A 116 20.99 -7.77 -10.44
N PHE A 117 21.03 -6.90 -9.43
CA PHE A 117 20.06 -6.86 -8.34
C PHE A 117 19.65 -5.42 -8.03
N CYS A 118 18.53 -5.24 -7.34
CA CYS A 118 18.16 -3.93 -6.78
C CYS A 118 18.27 -3.95 -5.26
N ARG A 119 18.62 -2.81 -4.69
CA ARG A 119 18.73 -2.62 -3.24
C ARG A 119 17.79 -1.49 -2.81
N LEU A 120 16.95 -1.77 -1.83
CA LEU A 120 15.99 -0.82 -1.26
C LEU A 120 16.25 -0.66 0.22
N LYS A 121 16.27 0.57 0.71
CA LYS A 121 16.45 0.85 2.14
C LYS A 121 15.41 1.85 2.62
N LEU A 122 14.61 1.43 3.59
CA LEU A 122 13.78 2.33 4.39
C LEU A 122 14.64 2.85 5.54
N GLU A 123 14.69 4.17 5.66
CA GLU A 123 15.34 4.87 6.77
C GLU A 123 14.25 5.64 7.52
N ALA A 124 14.20 5.49 8.84
CA ALA A 124 13.27 6.24 9.67
C ALA A 124 13.94 6.76 10.93
N ARG A 125 13.54 7.96 11.34
CA ARG A 125 14.09 8.66 12.48
C ARG A 125 12.95 9.12 13.38
N TRP A 126 13.00 8.71 14.64
CA TRP A 126 12.12 9.23 15.66
C TRP A 126 12.80 10.37 16.39
N THR A 127 12.08 11.47 16.59
CA THR A 127 12.50 12.64 17.35
C THR A 127 11.47 12.93 18.42
N ASP A 128 11.92 13.19 19.65
CA ASP A 128 11.04 13.66 20.71
C ASP A 128 10.62 15.12 20.42
N ASP A 129 9.32 15.33 20.23
CA ASP A 129 8.69 16.65 20.03
C ASP A 129 7.88 17.10 21.25
N GLY A 130 7.98 16.37 22.38
CA GLY A 130 7.22 16.61 23.61
C GLY A 130 5.84 15.94 23.65
N THR A 131 5.44 15.21 22.61
CA THR A 131 4.22 14.39 22.61
C THR A 131 4.49 12.94 23.04
N ILE A 132 3.44 12.20 23.39
CA ILE A 132 3.54 10.79 23.78
C ILE A 132 4.08 9.92 22.63
N GLU A 133 3.76 10.26 21.38
CA GLU A 133 4.20 9.48 20.20
C GLU A 133 5.51 10.00 19.60
N GLY A 134 5.89 11.25 19.87
CA GLY A 134 6.96 11.96 19.17
C GLY A 134 6.68 12.12 17.68
N HIS A 135 7.68 12.57 16.94
CA HIS A 135 7.63 12.71 15.48
C HIS A 135 8.46 11.63 14.79
N VAL A 136 7.91 10.99 13.75
CA VAL A 136 8.62 9.98 12.94
C VAL A 136 8.73 10.47 11.50
N ASP A 137 9.96 10.73 11.07
CA ASP A 137 10.30 10.89 9.66
C ASP A 137 10.66 9.53 9.06
N GLN A 138 10.18 9.24 7.86
CA GLN A 138 10.53 8.02 7.14
C GLN A 138 10.66 8.26 5.64
N ASP A 139 11.64 7.61 5.04
CA ASP A 139 11.86 7.62 3.60
C ASP A 139 12.27 6.24 3.10
N LEU A 140 11.95 5.95 1.84
CA LEU A 140 12.34 4.73 1.15
C LEU A 140 13.20 5.11 -0.07
N TYR A 141 14.38 4.51 -0.16
CA TYR A 141 15.36 4.81 -1.20
C TYR A 141 15.74 3.57 -2.00
N TRP A 142 15.92 3.74 -3.30
CA TRP A 142 16.80 2.91 -4.12
C TRP A 142 18.25 3.23 -3.77
N ILE A 143 19.05 2.19 -3.58
CA ILE A 143 20.47 2.30 -3.26
C ILE A 143 21.28 1.89 -4.50
N LEU A 144 21.96 2.85 -5.09
CA LEU A 144 22.68 2.70 -6.37
C LEU A 144 24.15 2.32 -6.18
N THR A 145 24.44 1.56 -5.13
CA THR A 145 25.77 1.03 -4.81
C THR A 145 25.68 -0.30 -4.04
N ALA A 146 26.64 -1.19 -4.29
CA ALA A 146 26.82 -2.43 -3.56
C ALA A 146 27.60 -2.24 -2.24
N GLU A 147 28.20 -1.06 -2.04
CA GLU A 147 29.00 -0.76 -0.84
C GLU A 147 28.12 -0.64 0.42
N GLU A 148 28.66 -1.05 1.56
CA GLU A 148 27.94 -0.98 2.85
C GLU A 148 27.69 0.48 3.26
N SER A 149 28.68 1.36 3.07
CA SER A 149 28.53 2.79 3.25
C SER A 149 27.83 3.40 2.03
N VAL A 150 26.64 3.95 2.24
CA VAL A 150 25.84 4.55 1.17
C VAL A 150 25.89 6.07 1.29
N PRO A 151 26.63 6.77 0.43
CA PRO A 151 26.58 8.22 0.38
C PRO A 151 25.24 8.70 -0.18
N ASP A 152 24.79 9.90 0.19
CA ASP A 152 23.45 10.40 -0.13
C ASP A 152 23.22 10.61 -1.64
N ASP A 153 24.28 10.87 -2.42
CA ASP A 153 24.22 10.97 -3.88
C ASP A 153 23.95 9.62 -4.58
N ARG A 154 24.10 8.51 -3.86
CA ARG A 154 23.74 7.16 -4.29
C ARG A 154 22.38 6.70 -3.76
N LYS A 155 21.60 7.59 -3.15
CA LYS A 155 20.22 7.35 -2.73
C LYS A 155 19.24 8.04 -3.67
N LEU A 156 18.27 7.29 -4.18
CA LEU A 156 17.17 7.84 -4.99
C LEU A 156 15.83 7.51 -4.34
N ARG A 157 15.01 8.52 -4.01
CA ARG A 157 13.70 8.28 -3.38
C ARG A 157 12.81 7.42 -4.27
N VAL A 158 12.18 6.42 -3.66
CA VAL A 158 11.29 5.49 -4.36
C VAL A 158 9.95 6.17 -4.62
N THR A 159 9.50 6.15 -5.86
CA THR A 159 8.19 6.68 -6.24
C THR A 159 7.05 5.76 -5.77
N PRO A 160 5.83 6.28 -5.54
CA PRO A 160 4.68 5.42 -5.21
C PRO A 160 4.41 4.35 -6.27
N ASN A 161 4.67 4.64 -7.55
CA ASN A 161 4.49 3.70 -8.65
C ASN A 161 5.52 2.56 -8.58
N ASP A 162 6.80 2.90 -8.36
CA ASP A 162 7.87 1.90 -8.19
C ASP A 162 7.64 1.03 -6.96
N ARG A 163 7.29 1.64 -5.81
CA ARG A 163 6.95 0.91 -4.59
C ARG A 163 5.77 -0.03 -4.79
N GLY A 164 4.79 0.38 -5.59
CA GLY A 164 3.58 -0.41 -5.89
C GLY A 164 3.81 -1.65 -6.75
N ARG A 165 5.03 -1.84 -7.30
CA ARG A 165 5.40 -3.07 -8.03
C ARG A 165 5.55 -4.29 -7.12
N ILE A 166 5.75 -4.08 -5.83
CA ILE A 166 5.80 -5.13 -4.80
C ILE A 166 4.67 -4.86 -3.82
N GLN A 167 3.89 -5.89 -3.51
CA GLN A 167 2.79 -5.81 -2.55
C GLN A 167 2.90 -6.96 -1.55
N VAL A 168 2.88 -6.62 -0.27
CA VAL A 168 2.82 -7.58 0.83
C VAL A 168 1.41 -7.59 1.39
N TYR A 169 0.75 -8.74 1.23
CA TYR A 169 -0.54 -9.02 1.84
C TYR A 169 -0.29 -9.74 3.16
N TYR A 170 -0.51 -9.04 4.26
CA TYR A 170 -0.32 -9.59 5.60
C TYR A 170 -1.63 -10.17 6.12
N ILE A 171 -1.66 -11.49 6.34
CA ILE A 171 -2.79 -12.20 6.93
C ILE A 171 -2.43 -12.48 8.39
N PRO A 172 -2.99 -11.73 9.36
CA PRO A 172 -2.71 -11.96 10.78
C PRO A 172 -3.33 -13.27 11.26
N ALA A 173 -2.87 -13.78 12.40
CA ALA A 173 -3.49 -14.89 13.12
C ALA A 173 -4.80 -14.50 13.84
N ASN A 174 -5.56 -13.58 13.25
CA ASN A 174 -6.87 -13.13 13.71
C ASN A 174 -7.95 -14.13 13.26
N ARG A 175 -8.99 -14.33 14.07
CA ARG A 175 -10.18 -15.13 13.72
C ARG A 175 -11.10 -14.46 12.70
N ASP A 176 -10.98 -13.15 12.48
CA ASP A 176 -11.75 -12.42 11.45
C ASP A 176 -10.82 -11.62 10.51
N PRO A 177 -10.20 -12.28 9.52
CA PRO A 177 -9.36 -11.63 8.50
C PRO A 177 -10.19 -10.92 7.41
N ALA A 178 -11.53 -10.87 7.54
CA ALA A 178 -12.41 -10.31 6.53
C ALA A 178 -12.09 -8.84 6.18
N PRO A 179 -11.69 -7.95 7.11
CA PRO A 179 -11.32 -6.57 6.76
C PRO A 179 -10.10 -6.51 5.83
N GLU A 180 -9.04 -7.27 6.13
CA GLU A 180 -7.81 -7.31 5.34
C GLU A 180 -8.06 -7.95 3.97
N PHE A 181 -8.81 -9.06 3.93
CA PHE A 181 -9.18 -9.72 2.68
C PHE A 181 -10.08 -8.84 1.81
N ARG A 182 -11.06 -8.14 2.39
CA ARG A 182 -11.91 -7.19 1.64
C ARG A 182 -11.09 -6.07 1.03
N SER A 183 -10.18 -5.47 1.79
CA SER A 183 -9.31 -4.40 1.30
C SER A 183 -8.41 -4.92 0.17
N ALA A 184 -7.83 -6.10 0.34
CA ALA A 184 -7.01 -6.75 -0.68
C ALA A 184 -7.79 -7.03 -1.97
N ALA A 185 -8.94 -7.69 -1.86
CA ALA A 185 -9.80 -8.04 -2.98
C ALA A 185 -10.30 -6.80 -3.73
N ARG A 186 -10.74 -5.75 -3.01
CA ARG A 186 -11.16 -4.48 -3.61
C ARG A 186 -10.00 -3.80 -4.35
N ASN A 187 -8.79 -3.80 -3.78
CA ASN A 187 -7.61 -3.25 -4.43
C ASN A 187 -7.24 -4.02 -5.71
N SER A 188 -7.27 -5.36 -5.68
CA SER A 188 -7.00 -6.19 -6.86
C SER A 188 -8.05 -6.00 -7.95
N ALA A 189 -9.35 -6.07 -7.59
CA ALA A 189 -10.45 -5.83 -8.54
C ALA A 189 -10.36 -4.43 -9.16
N GLY A 190 -10.13 -3.39 -8.35
CA GLY A 190 -9.95 -2.03 -8.84
C GLY A 190 -8.73 -1.84 -9.75
N ARG A 191 -7.70 -2.69 -9.66
CA ARG A 191 -6.59 -2.71 -10.63
C ARG A 191 -6.98 -3.38 -11.94
N LEU A 192 -7.66 -4.52 -11.88
CA LEU A 192 -8.17 -5.22 -13.07
C LEU A 192 -9.08 -4.30 -13.88
N VAL A 193 -10.02 -3.65 -13.20
CA VAL A 193 -10.96 -2.70 -13.80
C VAL A 193 -10.26 -1.50 -14.43
N ARG A 194 -9.21 -0.98 -13.78
CA ARG A 194 -8.37 0.10 -14.33
C ARG A 194 -7.51 -0.33 -15.51
N ALA A 195 -7.14 -1.60 -15.61
CA ALA A 195 -6.38 -2.13 -16.73
C ALA A 195 -7.24 -2.27 -18.01
N ILE A 196 -8.57 -2.24 -17.88
CA ILE A 196 -9.47 -2.29 -19.03
C ILE A 196 -9.34 -1.00 -19.83
N SER A 197 -9.05 -1.15 -21.13
CA SER A 197 -9.09 -0.05 -22.10
C SER A 197 -10.53 0.21 -22.49
N TRP A 198 -11.21 1.09 -21.75
CA TRP A 198 -12.59 1.48 -22.03
C TRP A 198 -12.71 2.29 -23.31
N VAL A 199 -13.60 1.88 -24.21
CA VAL A 199 -13.94 2.63 -25.42
C VAL A 199 -14.72 3.90 -25.07
N GLN A 200 -14.51 4.96 -25.85
CA GLN A 200 -15.08 6.27 -25.55
C GLN A 200 -16.63 6.25 -25.48
N GLY A 201 -17.28 5.51 -26.39
CA GLY A 201 -18.74 5.40 -26.37
C GLY A 201 -19.31 4.80 -25.07
N THR A 202 -18.60 3.88 -24.41
CA THR A 202 -19.01 3.34 -23.10
C THR A 202 -18.90 4.41 -22.02
N ARG A 203 -17.81 5.19 -22.02
CA ARG A 203 -17.64 6.30 -21.08
C ARG A 203 -18.75 7.33 -21.21
N ASP A 204 -19.03 7.74 -22.45
CA ASP A 204 -20.06 8.74 -22.75
C ASP A 204 -21.45 8.25 -22.35
N THR A 205 -21.74 6.96 -22.56
CA THR A 205 -23.03 6.35 -22.18
C THR A 205 -23.21 6.31 -20.66
N VAL A 206 -22.18 5.89 -19.93
CA VAL A 206 -22.22 5.84 -18.45
C VAL A 206 -22.33 7.25 -17.87
N GLN A 207 -21.58 8.21 -18.42
CA GLN A 207 -21.66 9.63 -18.02
C GLN A 207 -23.08 10.17 -18.23
N SER A 208 -23.66 9.96 -19.41
CA SER A 208 -25.03 10.41 -19.73
C SER A 208 -26.08 9.77 -18.81
N ALA A 209 -25.91 8.49 -18.46
CA ALA A 209 -26.80 7.81 -17.53
C ALA A 209 -26.69 8.38 -16.09
N SER A 210 -25.47 8.69 -15.64
CA SER A 210 -25.20 9.32 -14.34
C SER A 210 -25.86 10.71 -14.25
N GLU A 211 -25.69 11.53 -15.29
CA GLU A 211 -26.34 12.84 -15.41
C GLU A 211 -27.86 12.72 -15.36
N LYS A 212 -28.43 11.75 -16.10
CA LYS A 212 -29.87 11.51 -16.09
C LYS A 212 -30.41 11.09 -14.72
N ILE A 213 -29.66 10.29 -13.97
CA ILE A 213 -30.00 9.95 -12.57
C ILE A 213 -30.00 11.21 -11.72
N GLY A 214 -28.97 12.05 -11.88
CA GLY A 214 -28.83 13.32 -11.17
C GLY A 214 -29.97 14.29 -11.45
N ASP A 215 -30.33 14.48 -12.72
CA ASP A 215 -31.43 15.35 -13.15
C ASP A 215 -32.78 14.86 -12.64
N THR A 216 -33.02 13.55 -12.70
CA THR A 216 -34.28 12.95 -12.23
C THR A 216 -34.47 13.21 -10.74
N LEU A 217 -33.47 12.89 -9.91
CA LEU A 217 -33.52 13.12 -8.46
C LEU A 217 -33.50 14.62 -8.12
N GLY A 218 -32.74 15.42 -8.87
CA GLY A 218 -32.66 16.87 -8.71
C GLY A 218 -33.96 17.60 -9.01
N SER A 219 -34.80 17.02 -9.87
CA SER A 219 -36.11 17.60 -10.25
C SER A 219 -37.21 17.42 -9.20
N GLU A 220 -36.97 16.62 -8.15
CA GLU A 220 -37.91 16.44 -7.06
C GLU A 220 -38.13 17.74 -6.28
N LEU A 221 -39.39 18.11 -6.04
CA LEU A 221 -39.75 19.38 -5.39
C LEU A 221 -39.09 19.55 -4.02
N ALA A 222 -38.95 18.45 -3.27
CA ALA A 222 -38.28 18.45 -1.97
C ALA A 222 -36.79 18.80 -2.10
N VAL A 223 -36.10 18.25 -3.11
CA VAL A 223 -34.68 18.52 -3.37
C VAL A 223 -34.47 19.96 -3.80
N ILE A 224 -35.32 20.49 -4.68
CA ILE A 224 -35.29 21.89 -5.10
C ILE A 224 -35.47 22.82 -3.89
N ALA A 225 -36.42 22.53 -3.01
CA ALA A 225 -36.67 23.32 -1.82
C ALA A 225 -35.48 23.30 -0.84
N ILE A 226 -34.86 22.13 -0.63
CA ILE A 226 -33.66 22.00 0.21
C ILE A 226 -32.50 22.78 -0.39
N ASN A 227 -32.24 22.65 -1.70
CA ASN A 227 -31.13 23.34 -2.37
C ASN A 227 -31.27 24.85 -2.29
N ARG A 228 -32.49 25.38 -2.44
CA ARG A 228 -32.75 26.81 -2.26
C ARG A 228 -32.42 27.27 -0.84
N LEU A 229 -32.91 26.57 0.18
CA LEU A 229 -32.65 26.94 1.58
C LEU A 229 -31.15 26.81 1.93
N LEU A 230 -30.48 25.80 1.40
CA LEU A 230 -29.04 25.59 1.58
C LEU A 230 -28.24 26.75 0.99
N GLN A 231 -28.57 27.17 -0.24
CA GLN A 231 -27.92 28.30 -0.89
C GLN A 231 -28.16 29.61 -0.14
N GLU A 232 -29.40 29.89 0.28
CA GLU A 232 -29.74 31.08 1.08
C GLU A 232 -28.89 31.15 2.36
N ARG A 233 -28.79 30.03 3.09
CA ARG A 233 -27.95 29.96 4.30
C ARG A 233 -26.45 30.07 4.01
N TRP A 234 -26.01 29.52 2.89
CA TRP A 234 -24.61 29.59 2.50
C TRP A 234 -24.21 31.03 2.15
N ASP A 235 -25.07 31.77 1.45
CA ASP A 235 -24.83 33.18 1.13
C ASP A 235 -24.82 34.09 2.36
N GLU A 236 -25.53 33.73 3.44
CA GLU A 236 -25.44 34.44 4.73
C GLU A 236 -24.11 34.19 5.47
N LEU A 237 -23.53 33.00 5.32
CA LEU A 237 -22.34 32.55 6.08
C LEU A 237 -21.02 32.82 5.37
N ARG A 238 -21.04 32.97 4.06
CA ARG A 238 -19.84 33.07 3.24
C ARG A 238 -19.29 34.49 3.23
N ASP A 239 -18.03 34.59 3.66
CA ASP A 239 -17.22 35.82 3.54
C ASP A 239 -16.31 35.84 2.30
N ASP A 240 -16.24 34.74 1.55
CA ASP A 240 -15.32 34.58 0.42
C ASP A 240 -15.99 34.55 -0.96
N TYR A 241 -15.19 34.83 -2.00
CA TYR A 241 -15.64 34.81 -3.40
C TYR A 241 -15.39 33.47 -4.09
N ALA A 242 -14.68 32.54 -3.45
CA ALA A 242 -14.27 31.29 -4.07
C ALA A 242 -15.38 30.23 -4.04
N SER A 243 -16.20 30.20 -2.99
CA SER A 243 -17.19 29.15 -2.80
C SER A 243 -18.60 29.63 -3.11
N THR A 244 -18.91 29.88 -4.39
CA THR A 244 -20.14 30.59 -4.77
C THR A 244 -21.44 29.78 -4.73
N ASN A 245 -21.40 28.45 -4.75
CA ASN A 245 -22.59 27.62 -4.94
C ASN A 245 -22.62 26.43 -3.97
N ALA A 246 -23.71 26.32 -3.20
CA ALA A 246 -24.00 25.22 -2.29
C ALA A 246 -25.29 24.52 -2.73
N ALA A 247 -25.14 23.28 -3.20
CA ALA A 247 -26.26 22.45 -3.62
C ALA A 247 -25.98 20.98 -3.31
N LEU A 248 -27.02 20.26 -2.88
CA LEU A 248 -27.07 18.81 -2.94
C LEU A 248 -27.12 18.39 -4.40
N ARG A 249 -26.10 17.63 -4.82
CA ARG A 249 -26.02 17.04 -6.15
C ARG A 249 -26.10 15.53 -6.05
N PHE A 250 -26.95 14.96 -6.88
CA PHE A 250 -27.08 13.52 -7.08
C PHE A 250 -26.45 13.21 -8.45
N GLY A 251 -25.68 12.13 -8.59
CA GLY A 251 -25.07 11.77 -9.88
C GLY A 251 -23.80 12.57 -10.25
N GLY A 252 -23.00 13.00 -9.27
CA GLY A 252 -21.71 13.65 -9.52
C GLY A 252 -20.55 12.69 -9.82
N ALA A 253 -20.79 11.39 -9.75
CA ALA A 253 -19.76 10.40 -10.01
C ALA A 253 -19.47 10.37 -11.51
N GLY A 254 -18.35 10.99 -11.90
CA GLY A 254 -17.79 10.82 -13.23
C GLY A 254 -17.49 9.34 -13.46
N PHE A 255 -17.33 8.93 -14.73
CA PHE A 255 -17.01 7.56 -15.10
C PHE A 255 -15.95 6.91 -14.19
N ASP A 256 -14.86 7.64 -13.91
CA ASP A 256 -13.77 7.16 -13.06
C ASP A 256 -14.16 6.92 -11.60
N GLU A 257 -15.12 7.67 -11.04
CA GLU A 257 -15.62 7.44 -9.67
C GLU A 257 -16.51 6.20 -9.60
N ILE A 258 -17.39 6.00 -10.58
CA ILE A 258 -18.25 4.81 -10.68
C ILE A 258 -17.39 3.55 -10.80
N VAL A 259 -16.39 3.60 -11.68
CA VAL A 259 -15.47 2.48 -11.95
C VAL A 259 -14.53 2.21 -10.77
N ARG A 260 -14.28 3.19 -9.89
CA ARG A 260 -13.51 3.01 -8.65
C ARG A 260 -14.26 2.27 -7.55
N ASP A 261 -15.59 2.29 -7.55
CA ASP A 261 -16.41 1.62 -6.53
C ASP A 261 -16.78 0.17 -6.91
N VAL A 262 -16.01 -0.46 -7.80
CA VAL A 262 -16.21 -1.87 -8.13
C VAL A 262 -15.86 -2.75 -6.93
N GLY A 263 -16.89 -3.39 -6.38
CA GLY A 263 -16.78 -4.49 -5.43
C GLY A 263 -17.05 -5.84 -6.10
N VAL A 264 -16.63 -6.91 -5.44
CA VAL A 264 -17.00 -8.29 -5.82
C VAL A 264 -18.28 -8.65 -5.05
N ILE A 265 -19.33 -8.99 -5.78
CA ILE A 265 -20.63 -9.44 -5.24
C ILE A 265 -20.80 -10.93 -5.57
N PHE A 266 -21.37 -11.68 -4.63
CA PHE A 266 -21.64 -13.10 -4.75
C PHE A 266 -23.15 -13.34 -4.77
N SER A 267 -23.63 -13.97 -5.83
CA SER A 267 -25.01 -14.41 -5.94
C SER A 267 -25.14 -15.86 -5.49
N TYR A 268 -26.13 -16.13 -4.63
CA TYR A 268 -26.46 -17.48 -4.16
C TYR A 268 -27.56 -18.10 -5.03
N ALA A 269 -27.70 -19.43 -4.98
CA ALA A 269 -28.70 -20.16 -5.77
C ALA A 269 -30.15 -19.77 -5.47
N ASN A 270 -30.40 -19.18 -4.29
CA ASN A 270 -31.70 -18.64 -3.88
C ASN A 270 -31.95 -17.20 -4.40
N GLY A 271 -31.04 -16.63 -5.19
CA GLY A 271 -31.12 -15.27 -5.72
C GLY A 271 -30.72 -14.17 -4.74
N SER A 272 -30.32 -14.49 -3.51
CA SER A 272 -29.76 -13.47 -2.62
C SER A 272 -28.35 -13.10 -3.08
N GLU A 273 -27.97 -11.85 -2.84
CA GLU A 273 -26.62 -11.36 -3.06
C GLU A 273 -25.94 -11.08 -1.72
N SER A 274 -24.63 -11.30 -1.66
CA SER A 274 -23.82 -10.84 -0.54
C SER A 274 -22.49 -10.30 -1.02
N ASP A 275 -21.93 -9.38 -0.25
CA ASP A 275 -20.56 -8.98 -0.39
C ASP A 275 -19.62 -10.06 0.21
N LEU A 276 -18.32 -9.77 0.24
CA LEU A 276 -17.34 -10.68 0.84
C LEU A 276 -17.64 -11.02 2.32
N ALA A 277 -18.39 -10.18 3.06
CA ALA A 277 -18.64 -10.39 4.48
C ALA A 277 -19.69 -11.47 4.76
N GLY A 278 -20.61 -11.74 3.84
CA GLY A 278 -21.56 -12.86 3.98
C GLY A 278 -21.02 -14.22 3.54
N LEU A 279 -19.78 -14.27 3.03
CA LEU A 279 -19.08 -15.52 2.75
C LEU A 279 -18.50 -16.13 4.03
N SER A 280 -18.45 -17.46 4.08
CA SER A 280 -17.68 -18.18 5.12
C SER A 280 -16.18 -17.88 5.01
N GLU A 281 -15.43 -17.99 6.12
CA GLU A 281 -13.97 -17.73 6.16
C GLU A 281 -13.18 -18.52 5.08
N GLY A 282 -13.57 -19.77 4.83
CA GLY A 282 -12.96 -20.60 3.78
C GLY A 282 -13.23 -20.05 2.38
N GLN A 283 -14.43 -19.56 2.11
CA GLN A 283 -14.78 -18.93 0.82
C GLN A 283 -14.08 -17.58 0.65
N GLN A 284 -13.99 -16.77 1.71
CA GLN A 284 -13.22 -15.52 1.68
C GLN A 284 -11.76 -15.78 1.34
N SER A 285 -11.16 -16.82 1.92
CA SER A 285 -9.79 -17.25 1.64
C SER A 285 -9.60 -17.72 0.19
N LEU A 286 -10.56 -18.49 -0.35
CA LEU A 286 -10.53 -18.93 -1.76
C LEU A 286 -10.63 -17.76 -2.73
N ILE A 287 -11.53 -16.81 -2.49
CA ILE A 287 -11.66 -15.60 -3.31
C ILE A 287 -10.37 -14.78 -3.28
N PHE A 288 -9.78 -14.63 -2.10
CA PHE A 288 -8.50 -13.95 -1.98
C PHE A 288 -7.41 -14.64 -2.81
N MET A 289 -7.27 -15.96 -2.70
CA MET A 289 -6.31 -16.73 -3.52
C MET A 289 -6.60 -16.69 -5.02
N ALA A 290 -7.85 -16.46 -5.44
CA ALA A 290 -8.20 -16.32 -6.85
C ALA A 290 -7.91 -14.94 -7.44
N LEU A 291 -7.82 -13.90 -6.59
CA LEU A 291 -7.63 -12.50 -7.01
C LEU A 291 -6.17 -12.02 -6.90
N VAL A 292 -5.31 -12.77 -6.19
CA VAL A 292 -3.88 -12.51 -6.00
C VAL A 292 -3.08 -13.43 -6.89
#